data_AF-A0A7W0GZE3-F1
#
_entry.id   AF-A0A7W0GZE3-F1
#
_cell.length_a   1.000
_cell.length_b   1.000
_cell.length_c   1.000
_cell.angle_alpha   90.00
_cell.angle_beta   90.00
_cell.angle_gamma   90.00
#
_symmetry.space_group_name_H-M   'P 1'
#
loop_
_entity.id
_entity.type
_entity.pdbx_description
1 polymer ?
#
loop_
_entity_poly.entity_id
_entity_poly.type
_entity_poly.pdbx_seq_one_letter_code
_entity_poly.pdbx_strand_id
1 'polypeptide(L)'
;MWITRRIALSLILFGTLGLGLACSDEDNPDQRTEDTLDALRIRPDAPPLEVTDTSFYAVKGQDREARIYFTDGAGGRGTLFVLLRVPGNSLVARPDGTPVAEGDSVLITVRAIDPTRVIADIQPNGLQFDPAAPAQLLLHYDEVDPDFDGDGDVDAADTAIEEQLTIWRQEDPGELFV
;
A
#
# COMPACT_ATOMS: atom_id res chain seq x y z
N MET A 1 11.08 22.18 -1.79
CA MET A 1 11.93 22.05 -3.01
C MET A 1 11.72 20.64 -3.52
N TRP A 2 10.89 20.48 -4.55
CA TRP A 2 10.33 19.19 -4.96
C TRP A 2 11.21 18.59 -6.06
N ILE A 3 11.68 17.35 -5.89
CA ILE A 3 12.35 16.60 -6.96
C ILE A 3 11.49 15.39 -7.29
N THR A 4 10.68 15.53 -8.33
CA THR A 4 9.97 14.44 -9.00
C THR A 4 10.99 13.71 -9.88
N ARG A 5 11.23 12.41 -9.65
CA ARG A 5 11.97 11.56 -10.60
C ARG A 5 11.03 10.52 -11.18
N ARG A 6 10.57 10.80 -12.41
CA ARG A 6 10.00 9.81 -13.34
C ARG A 6 11.17 9.17 -14.08
N ILE A 7 11.28 7.84 -14.06
CA ILE A 7 12.13 7.10 -14.99
C ILE A 7 11.20 6.32 -15.92
N ALA A 8 11.17 6.74 -17.18
CA ALA A 8 10.69 5.95 -18.30
C ALA A 8 11.90 5.28 -18.94
N LEU A 9 11.83 3.98 -19.23
CA LEU A 9 12.80 3.32 -20.08
C LEU A 9 12.07 2.56 -21.20
N SER A 10 12.27 3.04 -22.43
CA SER A 10 11.78 2.43 -23.67
C SER A 10 12.83 1.49 -24.26
N LEU A 11 12.35 0.30 -24.66
CA LEU A 11 12.80 -0.71 -25.63
C LEU A 11 14.23 -0.68 -26.20
N ILE A 12 14.86 -1.87 -26.21
CA ILE A 12 15.61 -2.40 -27.37
C ILE A 12 15.31 -3.90 -27.54
N LEU A 13 15.01 -4.30 -28.79
CA LEU A 13 14.76 -5.66 -29.26
C LEU A 13 15.98 -6.17 -30.07
N PHE A 14 16.55 -7.31 -29.70
CA PHE A 14 17.39 -8.24 -30.50
C PHE A 14 17.43 -9.54 -29.65
N GLY A 15 17.21 -10.78 -30.12
CA GLY A 15 17.40 -11.40 -31.42
C GLY A 15 18.43 -12.54 -31.27
N THR A 16 17.95 -13.80 -31.28
CA THR A 16 18.64 -15.10 -31.51
C THR A 16 19.09 -16.01 -30.34
N LEU A 17 18.57 -17.26 -30.47
CA LEU A 17 18.91 -18.59 -29.93
C LEU A 17 20.29 -18.79 -29.26
N GLY A 18 20.26 -19.31 -28.03
CA GLY A 18 21.36 -20.01 -27.37
C GLY A 18 20.81 -20.97 -26.30
N LEU A 19 21.15 -22.24 -26.42
CA LEU A 19 20.80 -23.33 -25.49
C LEU A 19 21.42 -23.09 -24.10
N GLY A 20 20.63 -23.40 -23.07
CA GLY A 20 21.12 -23.75 -21.74
C GLY A 20 21.27 -22.58 -20.77
N LEU A 21 20.16 -22.19 -20.14
CA LEU A 21 20.19 -21.64 -18.78
C LEU A 21 19.04 -22.27 -18.00
N ALA A 22 19.39 -23.07 -17.00
CA ALA A 22 18.56 -23.19 -15.83
C ALA A 22 18.56 -21.79 -15.17
N CYS A 23 17.66 -20.92 -15.61
CA CYS A 23 17.35 -19.69 -14.89
C CYS A 23 16.48 -20.11 -13.71
N SER A 24 17.10 -20.44 -12.59
CA SER A 24 16.43 -20.43 -11.29
C SER A 24 17.05 -19.30 -10.46
N ASP A 25 17.00 -18.09 -10.98
CA ASP A 25 16.86 -16.91 -10.14
C ASP A 25 15.37 -16.56 -10.20
N GLU A 26 14.57 -17.41 -9.56
CA GLU A 26 13.29 -16.93 -9.04
C GLU A 26 13.69 -15.98 -7.91
N ASP A 27 13.77 -14.68 -8.22
CA ASP A 27 13.68 -13.59 -7.23
C ASP A 27 12.32 -13.75 -6.54
N ASN A 28 12.22 -14.75 -5.66
CA ASN A 28 11.06 -14.92 -4.81
C ASN A 28 11.04 -13.70 -3.89
N PRO A 29 9.89 -13.01 -3.79
CA PRO A 29 9.77 -11.90 -2.86
C PRO A 29 10.16 -12.38 -1.46
N ASP A 30 10.85 -11.52 -0.69
CA ASP A 30 11.14 -11.80 0.71
C ASP A 30 9.83 -12.14 1.42
N GLN A 31 9.84 -13.18 2.24
CA GLN A 31 8.65 -13.69 2.91
C GLN A 31 8.85 -13.62 4.41
N ARG A 32 7.92 -12.96 5.10
CA ARG A 32 8.00 -12.73 6.55
C ARG A 32 6.75 -13.20 7.26
N THR A 33 6.92 -13.72 8.46
CA THR A 33 5.81 -13.95 9.40
C THR A 33 5.52 -12.65 10.15
N GLU A 34 4.27 -12.46 10.57
CA GLU A 34 3.82 -11.23 11.24
C GLU A 34 4.66 -10.89 12.49
N ASP A 35 5.10 -11.88 13.25
CA ASP A 35 5.93 -11.72 14.46
C ASP A 35 7.36 -11.23 14.18
N THR A 36 7.80 -11.24 12.92
CA THR A 36 9.09 -10.70 12.48
C THR A 36 8.98 -9.30 11.88
N LEU A 37 7.77 -8.78 11.73
CA LEU A 37 7.52 -7.44 11.23
C LEU A 37 7.34 -6.48 12.40
N ASP A 38 7.96 -5.30 12.28
CA ASP A 38 7.64 -4.17 13.12
C ASP A 38 6.92 -3.11 12.28
N ALA A 39 5.69 -2.79 12.69
CA ALA A 39 4.88 -1.81 12.00
C ALA A 39 5.05 -0.46 12.68
N LEU A 40 5.18 0.60 11.87
CA LEU A 40 5.37 1.95 12.37
C LEU A 40 4.33 2.32 13.42
N ARG A 41 4.78 2.75 14.59
CA ARG A 41 3.95 3.16 15.72
C ARG A 41 3.46 4.57 15.51
N ILE A 42 2.15 4.80 15.62
CA ILE A 42 1.58 6.15 15.67
C ILE A 42 1.96 6.77 17.01
N ARG A 43 2.41 8.03 17.01
CA ARG A 43 2.85 8.68 18.25
C ARG A 43 1.68 8.82 19.24
N PRO A 44 1.90 8.69 20.57
CA PRO A 44 0.81 8.68 21.55
C PRO A 44 -0.05 9.96 21.60
N ASP A 45 0.49 11.09 21.13
CA ASP A 45 -0.16 12.40 21.07
C ASP A 45 -0.58 12.79 19.63
N ALA A 46 -0.60 11.83 18.70
CA ALA A 46 -1.17 12.05 17.38
C ALA A 46 -2.65 12.42 17.49
N PRO A 47 -3.17 13.28 16.61
CA PRO A 47 -4.62 13.43 16.49
C PRO A 47 -5.28 12.08 16.17
N PRO A 48 -6.54 11.84 16.59
CA PRO A 48 -7.24 10.61 16.22
C PRO A 48 -7.57 10.56 14.72
N LEU A 49 -7.88 9.38 14.19
CA LEU A 49 -8.42 9.25 12.83
C LEU A 49 -9.83 9.87 12.73
N GLU A 50 -10.12 10.58 11.64
CA GLU A 50 -11.46 11.13 11.30
C GLU A 50 -12.50 10.01 11.23
N VAL A 51 -12.11 8.88 10.63
CA VAL A 51 -12.85 7.62 10.57
C VAL A 51 -11.86 6.46 10.58
N THR A 52 -12.27 5.29 11.09
CA THR A 52 -11.44 4.07 11.04
C THR A 52 -11.64 3.27 9.76
N ASP A 53 -12.74 3.49 9.05
CA ASP A 53 -13.01 2.84 7.78
C ASP A 53 -13.81 3.74 6.83
N THR A 54 -13.67 3.46 5.53
CA THR A 54 -14.43 4.11 4.48
C THR A 54 -14.63 3.14 3.33
N SER A 55 -15.72 3.32 2.58
CA SER A 55 -16.03 2.47 1.42
C SER A 55 -16.40 3.30 0.20
N PHE A 56 -16.04 2.81 -0.98
CA PHE A 56 -16.39 3.42 -2.25
C PHE A 56 -16.61 2.36 -3.32
N TYR A 57 -17.41 2.69 -4.33
CA TYR A 57 -17.52 1.86 -5.52
C TYR A 57 -16.38 2.20 -6.48
N ALA A 58 -15.48 1.24 -6.70
CA ALA A 58 -14.56 1.29 -7.83
C ALA A 58 -15.33 0.85 -9.07
N VAL A 59 -15.30 1.67 -10.13
CA VAL A 59 -16.09 1.47 -11.34
C VAL A 59 -15.14 1.36 -12.52
N LYS A 60 -15.25 0.28 -13.31
CA LYS A 60 -14.41 0.14 -14.51
C LYS A 60 -14.75 1.23 -15.52
N GLY A 61 -13.70 1.91 -16.00
CA GLY A 61 -13.77 3.11 -16.81
C GLY A 61 -13.67 4.43 -16.04
N GLN A 62 -13.62 4.41 -14.70
CA GLN A 62 -13.62 5.63 -13.88
C GLN A 62 -12.50 5.66 -12.84
N ASP A 63 -11.86 6.81 -12.70
CA ASP A 63 -10.90 7.08 -11.63
C ASP A 63 -11.63 7.35 -10.33
N ARG A 64 -11.38 6.52 -9.31
CA ARG A 64 -12.06 6.57 -8.02
C ARG A 64 -11.06 6.34 -6.89
N GLU A 65 -11.33 6.95 -5.74
CA GLU A 65 -10.44 6.84 -4.58
C GLU A 65 -11.21 6.84 -3.25
N ALA A 66 -10.59 6.24 -2.25
CA ALA A 66 -10.93 6.37 -0.84
C ALA A 66 -9.75 6.99 -0.08
N ARG A 67 -10.07 7.76 0.95
CA ARG A 67 -9.08 8.40 1.82
C ARG A 67 -9.54 8.34 3.27
N ILE A 68 -8.59 8.08 4.16
CA ILE A 68 -8.75 8.24 5.61
C ILE A 68 -7.74 9.28 6.07
N TYR A 69 -8.19 10.20 6.91
CA TYR A 69 -7.38 11.27 7.46
C TYR A 69 -7.33 11.17 8.98
N PHE A 70 -6.29 11.74 9.58
CA PHE A 70 -6.32 12.20 10.97
C PHE A 70 -7.20 13.45 11.09
N THR A 71 -7.70 13.74 12.29
CA THR A 71 -8.36 15.02 12.57
C THR A 71 -7.34 16.13 12.76
N ASP A 72 -7.69 17.38 12.46
CA ASP A 72 -6.90 18.53 12.89
C ASP A 72 -7.23 18.94 14.34
N GLY A 73 -6.50 19.91 14.90
CA GLY A 73 -6.73 20.42 16.26
C GLY A 73 -8.09 21.12 16.49
N ALA A 74 -8.85 21.38 15.43
CA ALA A 74 -10.21 21.92 15.47
C ALA A 74 -11.28 20.83 15.24
N GLY A 75 -10.89 19.55 15.12
CA GLY A 75 -11.78 18.43 14.81
C GLY A 75 -12.19 18.36 13.33
N GLY A 76 -11.53 19.14 12.46
CA GLY A 76 -11.64 19.06 11.02
C GLY A 76 -10.70 18.01 10.43
N ARG A 77 -10.48 18.08 9.11
CA ARG A 77 -9.61 17.16 8.39
C ARG A 77 -8.16 17.61 8.48
N GLY A 78 -7.31 16.76 9.05
CA GLY A 78 -5.88 16.95 9.19
C GLY A 78 -5.06 16.20 8.14
N THR A 79 -4.01 15.53 8.61
CA THR A 79 -3.04 14.81 7.79
C THR A 79 -3.66 13.56 7.15
N LEU A 80 -3.27 13.23 5.92
CA LEU A 80 -3.70 11.98 5.28
C LEU A 80 -3.11 10.79 6.05
N PHE A 81 -3.86 9.70 6.20
CA PHE A 81 -3.36 8.44 6.77
C PHE A 81 -3.18 7.40 5.66
N VAL A 82 -4.28 7.08 4.95
CA VAL A 82 -4.25 6.15 3.81
C VAL A 82 -5.06 6.70 2.65
N LEU A 83 -4.55 6.49 1.44
CA LEU A 83 -5.26 6.69 0.19
C LEU A 83 -5.16 5.42 -0.65
N LEU A 84 -6.32 4.94 -1.10
CA LEU A 84 -6.42 3.92 -2.14
C LEU A 84 -7.07 4.54 -3.37
N ARG A 85 -6.36 4.54 -4.49
CA ARG A 85 -6.88 4.99 -5.79
C ARG A 85 -6.94 3.81 -6.75
N VAL A 86 -8.08 3.69 -7.42
CA VAL A 86 -8.32 2.71 -8.48
C VAL A 86 -8.52 3.47 -9.79
N PRO A 87 -7.51 3.53 -10.67
CA PRO A 87 -7.64 4.10 -12.01
C PRO A 87 -8.73 3.39 -12.82
N GLY A 88 -9.34 4.09 -13.78
CA GLY A 88 -10.46 3.53 -14.56
C GLY A 88 -10.13 2.27 -15.36
N ASN A 89 -8.88 2.12 -15.79
CA ASN A 89 -8.39 0.94 -16.51
C ASN A 89 -7.77 -0.12 -15.59
N SER A 90 -7.95 -0.02 -14.27
CA SER A 90 -7.28 -0.89 -13.32
C SER A 90 -8.01 -2.20 -13.05
N LEU A 91 -9.35 -2.21 -12.99
CA LEU A 91 -10.11 -3.41 -12.59
C LEU A 91 -10.13 -4.49 -13.68
N VAL A 92 -9.71 -5.71 -13.33
CA VAL A 92 -9.69 -6.87 -14.24
C VAL A 92 -10.75 -7.90 -13.88
N ALA A 93 -10.68 -8.47 -12.68
CA ALA A 93 -11.56 -9.56 -12.26
C ALA A 93 -11.89 -9.47 -10.75
N ARG A 94 -13.05 -10.00 -10.39
CA ARG A 94 -13.53 -10.17 -9.01
C ARG A 94 -12.74 -11.29 -8.31
N PRO A 95 -12.86 -11.42 -6.97
CA PRO A 95 -12.18 -12.48 -6.23
C PRO A 95 -12.52 -13.91 -6.68
N ASP A 96 -13.72 -14.11 -7.24
CA ASP A 96 -14.14 -15.40 -7.81
C ASP A 96 -13.62 -15.66 -9.24
N GLY A 97 -12.78 -14.76 -9.77
CA GLY A 97 -12.24 -14.82 -11.14
C GLY A 97 -13.19 -14.29 -12.21
N THR A 98 -14.40 -13.85 -11.86
CA THR A 98 -15.34 -13.28 -12.83
C THR A 98 -14.80 -11.94 -13.37
N PRO A 99 -14.70 -11.76 -14.70
CA PRO A 99 -14.26 -10.49 -15.28
C PRO A 99 -15.15 -9.31 -14.86
N VAL A 100 -14.54 -8.15 -14.61
CA VAL A 100 -15.25 -6.88 -14.41
C VAL A 100 -15.43 -6.22 -15.78
N ALA A 101 -16.68 -6.04 -16.22
CA ALA A 101 -17.00 -5.39 -17.49
C ALA A 101 -16.99 -3.86 -17.37
N GLU A 102 -16.97 -3.16 -18.49
CA GLU A 102 -17.03 -1.70 -18.52
C GLU A 102 -18.31 -1.20 -17.82
N GLY A 103 -18.18 -0.26 -16.89
CA GLY A 103 -19.30 0.25 -16.08
C GLY A 103 -19.70 -0.62 -14.89
N ASP A 104 -19.16 -1.84 -14.76
CA ASP A 104 -19.35 -2.63 -13.55
C ASP A 104 -18.65 -1.97 -12.36
N SER A 105 -19.20 -2.24 -11.17
CA SER A 105 -18.65 -1.76 -9.92
C SER A 105 -18.33 -2.87 -8.93
N VAL A 106 -17.35 -2.59 -8.08
CA VAL A 106 -16.96 -3.38 -6.92
C VAL A 106 -16.93 -2.43 -5.73
N LEU A 107 -17.62 -2.79 -4.64
CA LEU A 107 -17.51 -2.05 -3.39
C LEU A 107 -16.17 -2.40 -2.76
N ILE A 108 -15.33 -1.41 -2.53
CA ILE A 108 -14.05 -1.54 -1.84
C ILE A 108 -14.15 -0.82 -0.49
N THR A 109 -13.70 -1.48 0.56
CA THR A 109 -13.59 -0.94 1.92
C THR A 109 -12.12 -0.84 2.31
N VAL A 110 -11.70 0.32 2.81
CA VAL A 110 -10.38 0.54 3.41
C VAL A 110 -10.57 0.76 4.89
N ARG A 111 -9.80 0.06 5.73
CA ARG A 111 -9.89 0.15 7.20
C ARG A 111 -8.51 0.29 7.82
N ALA A 112 -8.36 1.24 8.75
CA ALA A 112 -7.27 1.24 9.72
C ALA A 112 -7.59 0.20 10.80
N ILE A 113 -6.87 -0.93 10.83
CA ILE A 113 -7.19 -2.03 11.74
C ILE A 113 -6.58 -1.88 13.14
N ASP A 114 -5.55 -1.05 13.25
CA ASP A 114 -4.92 -0.66 14.51
C ASP A 114 -4.72 0.87 14.49
N PRO A 115 -5.40 1.64 15.35
CA PRO A 115 -5.24 3.10 15.38
C PRO A 115 -3.90 3.55 16.01
N THR A 116 -3.09 2.61 16.50
CA THR A 116 -1.76 2.86 17.09
C THR A 116 -0.62 2.45 16.17
N ARG A 117 -0.92 1.87 15.00
CA ARG A 117 0.07 1.41 14.03
C ARG A 117 -0.33 1.76 12.60
N VAL A 118 0.63 1.93 11.71
CA VAL A 118 0.36 2.14 10.29
C VAL A 118 0.04 0.81 9.62
N ILE A 119 -1.19 0.32 9.82
CA ILE A 119 -1.69 -0.93 9.23
C ILE A 119 -3.09 -0.70 8.66
N ALA A 120 -3.28 -1.09 7.39
CA ALA A 120 -4.55 -0.98 6.70
C ALA A 120 -5.00 -2.33 6.12
N ASP A 121 -6.28 -2.63 6.27
CA ASP A 121 -6.99 -3.73 5.61
C ASP A 121 -7.80 -3.17 4.43
N ILE A 122 -7.76 -3.88 3.30
CA ILE A 122 -8.45 -3.49 2.07
C ILE A 122 -9.27 -4.68 1.59
N GLN A 123 -10.59 -4.49 1.54
CA GLN A 123 -11.55 -5.53 1.18
C GLN A 123 -12.35 -5.14 -0.07
N PRO A 124 -12.77 -6.10 -0.91
CA PRO A 124 -12.49 -7.53 -0.78
C PRO A 124 -11.04 -7.88 -1.19
N ASN A 125 -10.46 -8.89 -0.55
CA ASN A 125 -9.21 -9.49 -0.99
C ASN A 125 -9.39 -10.31 -2.27
N GLY A 126 -8.29 -10.66 -2.96
CA GLY A 126 -8.31 -11.42 -4.23
C GLY A 126 -8.79 -10.63 -5.45
N LEU A 127 -9.05 -9.32 -5.31
CA LEU A 127 -9.43 -8.46 -6.43
C LEU A 127 -8.25 -8.29 -7.38
N GLN A 128 -8.45 -8.56 -8.67
CA GLN A 128 -7.38 -8.50 -9.65
C GLN A 128 -7.34 -7.14 -10.36
N PHE A 129 -6.14 -6.54 -10.34
CA PHE A 129 -5.85 -5.29 -11.05
C PHE A 129 -4.94 -5.54 -12.25
N ASP A 130 -5.06 -4.69 -13.28
CA ASP A 130 -4.20 -4.70 -14.44
C ASP A 130 -2.78 -4.30 -14.03
N PRO A 131 -1.75 -5.15 -14.21
CA PRO A 131 -0.38 -4.80 -13.85
C PRO A 131 0.18 -3.62 -14.66
N ALA A 132 -0.39 -3.30 -15.83
CA ALA A 132 -0.04 -2.12 -16.61
C ALA A 132 -0.72 -0.83 -16.09
N ALA A 133 -1.75 -0.96 -15.25
CA ALA A 133 -2.48 0.13 -14.63
C ALA A 133 -2.94 -0.24 -13.21
N PRO A 134 -2.01 -0.48 -12.28
CA PRO A 134 -2.35 -1.01 -10.97
C PRO A 134 -3.13 0.00 -10.12
N ALA A 135 -3.87 -0.51 -9.14
CA ALA A 135 -4.34 0.31 -8.03
C ALA A 135 -3.15 0.88 -7.27
N GLN A 136 -3.33 2.06 -6.68
CA GLN A 136 -2.29 2.82 -6.02
C GLN A 136 -2.64 2.96 -4.55
N LEU A 137 -1.79 2.41 -3.69
CA LEU A 137 -1.85 2.60 -2.25
C LEU A 137 -0.80 3.65 -1.84
N LEU A 138 -1.23 4.59 -1.01
CA LEU A 138 -0.34 5.54 -0.35
C LEU A 138 -0.63 5.50 1.15
N LEU A 139 0.42 5.26 1.93
CA LEU A 139 0.40 5.36 3.39
C LEU A 139 1.24 6.57 3.78
N HIS A 140 0.66 7.45 4.59
CA HIS A 140 1.34 8.59 5.17
C HIS A 140 1.75 8.27 6.59
N TYR A 141 2.99 8.59 6.93
CA TYR A 141 3.56 8.29 8.25
C TYR A 141 3.94 9.56 9.03
N ASP A 142 3.45 10.74 8.64
CA ASP A 142 3.77 12.02 9.30
C ASP A 142 3.41 12.06 10.80
N GLU A 143 2.47 11.23 11.26
CA GLU A 143 2.05 11.12 12.66
C GLU A 143 2.63 9.89 13.38
N VAL A 144 3.69 9.27 12.85
CA VAL A 144 4.39 8.19 13.55
C VAL A 144 5.36 8.72 14.60
N ASP A 145 5.68 7.86 15.56
CA ASP A 145 6.72 8.07 16.55
C ASP A 145 8.10 8.06 15.86
N PRO A 146 8.90 9.14 15.95
CA PRO A 146 10.20 9.19 15.30
C PRO A 146 11.28 8.35 16.02
N ASP A 147 10.99 7.83 17.23
CA ASP A 147 11.78 6.83 17.94
C ASP A 147 11.42 5.43 17.40
N PHE A 148 12.08 5.04 16.30
CA PHE A 148 11.81 3.85 15.53
C PHE A 148 12.40 2.58 16.16
N ASP A 149 13.49 2.67 16.93
CA ASP A 149 14.03 1.51 17.65
C ASP A 149 13.51 1.36 19.10
N GLY A 150 12.82 2.39 19.61
CA GLY A 150 12.12 2.37 20.89
C GLY A 150 13.04 2.50 22.10
N ASP A 151 14.25 3.06 21.94
CA ASP A 151 15.22 3.21 23.01
C ASP A 151 15.01 4.49 23.86
N GLY A 152 14.16 5.41 23.38
CA GLY A 152 13.71 6.60 24.09
C GLY A 152 14.39 7.90 23.68
N ASP A 153 15.28 7.90 22.70
CA ASP A 153 15.76 9.10 22.02
C ASP A 153 15.53 9.06 20.50
N VAL A 154 15.88 10.15 19.82
CA VAL A 154 15.77 10.26 18.36
C VAL A 154 17.14 10.63 17.82
N ASP A 155 17.78 9.68 17.16
CA ASP A 155 19.18 9.80 16.78
C ASP A 155 19.50 9.23 15.37
N ALA A 156 20.77 8.89 15.14
CA ALA A 156 21.23 8.38 13.86
C ALA A 156 20.76 6.93 13.58
N ALA A 157 20.46 6.14 14.61
CA ALA A 157 19.90 4.80 14.49
C ALA A 157 18.48 4.87 13.90
N ASP A 158 17.64 5.75 14.41
CA ASP A 158 16.29 5.99 13.87
C ASP A 158 16.34 6.42 12.41
N THR A 159 17.24 7.35 12.10
CA THR A 159 17.44 7.82 10.72
C THR A 159 17.81 6.65 9.79
N ALA A 160 18.67 5.74 10.25
CA ALA A 160 19.06 4.56 9.48
C ALA A 160 17.90 3.57 9.30
N ILE A 161 16.98 3.45 10.27
CA ILE A 161 15.77 2.63 10.14
C ILE A 161 14.79 3.27 9.15
N GLU A 162 14.59 4.59 9.22
CA GLU A 162 13.70 5.32 8.31
C GLU A 162 14.09 5.12 6.83
N GLU A 163 15.40 5.08 6.54
CA GLU A 163 15.93 4.81 5.19
C GLU A 163 15.65 3.38 4.69
N GLN A 164 15.26 2.46 5.57
CA GLN A 164 15.02 1.05 5.28
C GLN A 164 13.53 0.66 5.31
N LEU A 165 12.63 1.63 5.50
CA LEU A 165 11.19 1.37 5.53
C LEU A 165 10.70 0.77 4.20
N THR A 166 9.85 -0.25 4.33
CA THR A 166 9.21 -0.92 3.21
C THR A 166 7.74 -1.20 3.52
N ILE A 167 6.96 -1.49 2.48
CA ILE A 167 5.56 -1.91 2.61
C ILE A 167 5.52 -3.43 2.51
N TRP A 168 4.97 -4.06 3.54
CA TRP A 168 4.65 -5.48 3.56
C TRP A 168 3.17 -5.67 3.29
N ARG A 169 2.81 -6.67 2.49
CA ARG A 169 1.42 -7.04 2.21
C ARG A 169 1.15 -8.50 2.49
N GLN A 170 -0.08 -8.81 2.86
CA GLN A 170 -0.61 -10.16 3.00
C GLN A 170 -1.93 -10.21 2.22
N GLU A 171 -2.12 -11.22 1.38
CA GLU A 171 -3.34 -11.36 0.57
C GLU A 171 -4.45 -12.06 1.37
N ASP A 172 -4.10 -13.13 2.07
CA ASP A 172 -5.01 -13.89 2.93
C ASP A 172 -4.52 -13.89 4.39
N PRO A 173 -5.42 -13.64 5.37
CA PRO A 173 -5.07 -13.65 6.78
C PRO A 173 -4.38 -14.95 7.21
N GLY A 174 -3.19 -14.82 7.79
CA GLY A 174 -2.38 -15.94 8.28
C GLY A 174 -1.37 -16.48 7.28
N GLU A 175 -1.32 -15.96 6.04
CA GLU A 175 -0.24 -16.24 5.10
C GLU A 175 1.03 -15.42 5.40
N LEU A 176 2.11 -15.71 4.66
CA LEU A 176 3.34 -14.92 4.76
C LEU A 176 3.12 -13.54 4.12
N PHE A 177 3.76 -12.54 4.71
CA PHE A 177 3.86 -11.21 4.12
C PHE A 177 4.91 -11.22 3.02
N VAL A 178 4.64 -10.47 1.95
CA VAL A 178 5.52 -10.23 0.79
C VAL A 178 5.65 -8.76 0.45
#